data_AF-A0A842LQ01-F1
#
_entry.id   AF-A0A842LQ01-F1
#
_cell.length_a   1.000
_cell.length_b   1.000
_cell.length_c   1.000
_cell.angle_alpha   90.00
_cell.angle_beta   90.00
_cell.angle_gamma   90.00
#
_symmetry.space_group_name_H-M   'P 1'
#
loop_
_entity.id
_entity.type
_entity.pdbx_description
1 polymer ?
#
loop_
_entity_poly.entity_id
_entity_poly.type
_entity_poly.pdbx_seq_one_letter_code
_entity_poly.pdbx_strand_id
1 'polypeptide(L)'
;MLRFKVILGYSRLLIGIAGALFIPPSITAIIYRESPLPFIFPSLLCLFSAFLIGKFVKGEEEEISLRESFLLVSAGWFIFSFLGALPYLLHNFSFTDA
;
A
#
# COMPACT_ATOMS: atom_id res chain seq x y z
N MET A 1 9.44 23.49 -7.29
CA MET A 1 8.00 23.17 -7.47
C MET A 1 7.81 21.70 -7.14
N LEU A 2 6.67 21.29 -6.56
CA LEU A 2 6.46 19.90 -6.15
C LEU A 2 6.33 18.99 -7.38
N ARG A 3 7.14 17.93 -7.47
CA ARG A 3 7.11 17.01 -8.63
C ARG A 3 6.17 15.85 -8.36
N PHE A 4 4.92 16.02 -8.75
CA PHE A 4 3.85 15.05 -8.51
C PHE A 4 4.13 13.66 -9.11
N LYS A 5 4.82 13.58 -10.25
CA LYS A 5 5.20 12.29 -10.86
C LYS A 5 6.08 11.45 -9.95
N VAL A 6 7.08 12.07 -9.30
CA VAL A 6 8.00 11.42 -8.36
C VAL A 6 7.20 10.86 -7.19
N ILE A 7 6.36 11.70 -6.56
CA ILE A 7 5.54 11.30 -5.41
C ILE A 7 4.60 10.15 -5.77
N LEU A 8 3.94 10.22 -6.92
CA LEU A 8 3.04 9.19 -7.39
C LEU A 8 3.78 7.88 -7.71
N GLY A 9 5.01 7.96 -8.23
CA GLY A 9 5.89 6.81 -8.47
C GLY A 9 6.31 6.08 -7.19
N TYR A 10 6.68 6.83 -6.15
CA TYR A 10 6.97 6.25 -4.83
C TYR A 10 5.71 5.70 -4.17
N SER A 11 4.60 6.43 -4.22
CA SER A 11 3.32 5.97 -3.66
C SER A 11 2.89 4.64 -4.31
N ARG A 12 3.05 4.51 -5.64
CA ARG A 12 2.84 3.26 -6.36
C ARG A 12 3.68 2.11 -5.81
N LEU A 13 4.97 2.36 -5.57
CA LEU A 13 5.89 1.36 -5.02
C LEU A 13 5.43 0.92 -3.63
N LEU A 14 5.12 1.87 -2.75
CA LEU A 14 4.68 1.56 -1.38
C LEU A 14 3.38 0.77 -1.35
N ILE A 15 2.39 1.17 -2.16
CA ILE A 15 1.11 0.45 -2.29
C ILE A 15 1.35 -0.97 -2.84
N GLY A 16 2.24 -1.13 -3.83
CA GLY A 16 2.59 -2.44 -4.38
C GLY A 16 3.26 -3.35 -3.34
N ILE A 17 4.18 -2.80 -2.54
CA ILE A 17 4.82 -3.50 -1.43
C ILE A 17 3.77 -3.91 -0.38
N ALA A 18 2.89 -3.00 0.03
CA ALA A 18 1.81 -3.30 0.97
C ALA A 18 0.91 -4.44 0.45
N GLY A 19 0.55 -4.40 -0.84
CA GLY A 19 -0.22 -5.47 -1.49
C GLY A 19 0.48 -6.83 -1.44
N ALA A 20 1.79 -6.87 -1.69
CA ALA A 20 2.58 -8.10 -1.58
C ALA A 20 2.72 -8.59 -0.13
N LEU A 21 2.82 -7.68 0.84
CA LEU A 21 2.93 -8.01 2.26
C LEU A 21 1.64 -8.61 2.87
N PHE A 22 0.49 -8.47 2.22
CA PHE A 22 -0.72 -9.19 2.59
C PHE A 22 -0.74 -10.66 2.13
N ILE A 23 0.17 -11.07 1.25
CA ILE A 23 0.22 -12.46 0.75
C ILE A 23 0.65 -13.44 1.87
N PRO A 24 1.72 -13.20 2.65
CA PRO A 24 2.09 -14.07 3.77
C PRO A 24 0.96 -14.35 4.77
N PRO A 25 0.25 -13.37 5.35
CA PRO A 25 -0.86 -13.65 6.26
C PRO A 25 -2.05 -14.35 5.57
N SER A 26 -2.27 -14.12 4.27
CA SER A 26 -3.25 -14.90 3.50
C SER A 26 -2.89 -16.39 3.45
N ILE A 27 -1.62 -16.71 3.21
CA ILE A 27 -1.11 -18.09 3.23
C ILE A 27 -1.25 -18.69 4.63
N THR A 28 -0.88 -17.94 5.66
CA THR A 28 -1.04 -18.35 7.05
C THR A 28 -2.51 -18.69 7.36
N ALA A 29 -3.46 -17.81 7.01
CA ALA A 29 -4.88 -18.08 7.22
C ALA A 29 -5.34 -19.40 6.55
N ILE A 30 -4.89 -19.66 5.32
CA ILE A 30 -5.20 -20.93 4.62
C ILE A 30 -4.62 -22.15 5.37
N ILE A 31 -3.36 -22.07 5.83
CA ILE A 31 -2.71 -23.15 6.58
C ILE A 31 -3.49 -23.47 7.87
N TYR A 32 -3.92 -22.43 8.59
CA TYR A 32 -4.68 -22.55 9.82
C TYR A 32 -6.19 -22.81 9.61
N ARG A 33 -6.64 -22.94 8.34
CA ARG A 33 -8.05 -23.16 7.96
C ARG A 33 -8.98 -22.02 8.40
N GLU A 34 -8.45 -20.80 8.47
CA GLU A 34 -9.21 -19.57 8.69
C GLU A 34 -9.56 -18.89 7.37
N SER A 35 -10.42 -17.88 7.41
CA SER A 35 -10.79 -17.11 6.21
C SER A 35 -9.63 -16.21 5.77
N PRO A 36 -9.08 -16.37 4.54
CA PRO A 36 -8.02 -15.50 4.05
C PRO A 36 -8.56 -14.20 3.41
N LEU A 37 -9.89 -14.05 3.29
CA LEU A 37 -10.53 -12.92 2.63
C LEU A 37 -10.10 -11.54 3.16
N PRO A 38 -9.94 -11.34 4.50
CA PRO A 38 -9.48 -10.06 5.03
C PRO A 38 -8.09 -9.64 4.55
N PHE A 39 -7.28 -10.55 4.03
CA PHE A 39 -5.93 -10.26 3.51
C PHE A 39 -5.87 -10.30 1.98
N ILE A 40 -6.57 -11.25 1.34
CA ILE A 40 -6.62 -11.36 -0.13
C ILE A 40 -7.25 -10.12 -0.75
N PHE A 41 -8.36 -9.62 -0.18
CA PHE A 41 -9.04 -8.46 -0.75
C PHE A 41 -8.17 -7.18 -0.71
N PRO A 42 -7.56 -6.79 0.43
CA PRO A 42 -6.59 -5.69 0.45
C PRO A 42 -5.38 -5.93 -0.46
N SER A 43 -4.88 -7.16 -0.55
CA SER A 43 -3.77 -7.50 -1.45
C SER A 43 -4.11 -7.17 -2.91
N LEU A 44 -5.25 -7.67 -3.41
CA LEU A 44 -5.72 -7.42 -4.76
C LEU A 44 -5.98 -5.94 -5.01
N LEU A 45 -6.62 -5.25 -4.06
CA LEU A 45 -6.90 -3.82 -4.16
C LEU A 45 -5.60 -3.01 -4.29
N CYS A 46 -4.61 -3.30 -3.46
CA CYS A 46 -3.31 -2.63 -3.49
C CYS A 46 -2.55 -2.92 -4.79
N LEU A 47 -2.43 -4.19 -5.18
CA LEU A 47 -1.71 -4.58 -6.40
C LEU A 47 -2.38 -3.99 -7.65
N PHE A 48 -3.71 -4.00 -7.72
CA PHE A 48 -4.47 -3.40 -8.81
C PHE A 48 -4.28 -1.88 -8.85
N SER A 49 -4.32 -1.20 -7.70
CA SER A 49 -4.07 0.23 -7.61
C SER A 49 -2.66 0.59 -8.05
N ALA A 50 -1.65 -0.15 -7.57
CA ALA A 50 -0.26 0.03 -7.99
C ALA A 50 -0.07 -0.21 -9.50
N PHE A 51 -0.77 -1.19 -10.07
CA PHE A 51 -0.77 -1.44 -11.51
C PHE A 51 -1.39 -0.27 -12.29
N LEU A 52 -2.56 0.23 -11.87
CA LEU A 52 -3.20 1.38 -12.51
C LEU A 52 -2.32 2.63 -12.45
N ILE A 53 -1.75 2.95 -11.29
CA ILE A 53 -0.84 4.10 -11.13
C ILE A 53 0.39 3.93 -12.04
N GLY A 54 0.90 2.70 -12.19
CA GLY A 54 2.02 2.38 -13.08
C GLY A 54 1.77 2.68 -14.55
N LYS A 55 0.50 2.74 -14.99
CA LYS A 55 0.17 3.17 -16.35
C LYS A 55 0.37 4.67 -16.58
N PHE A 56 0.29 5.48 -15.52
CA PHE A 56 0.39 6.94 -15.59
C PHE A 56 1.78 7.47 -15.21
N VAL A 57 2.58 6.69 -14.46
CA VAL A 57 3.94 7.06 -14.05
C VAL A 57 4.96 6.17 -14.77
N LYS A 58 5.65 6.73 -15.76
CA LYS A 58 6.84 6.10 -16.36
C LYS A 58 8.08 6.54 -15.57
N GLY A 59 8.98 5.60 -15.32
CA GLY A 59 10.17 5.80 -14.49
C GLY A 59 11.14 6.79 -15.14
N GLU A 60 11.01 8.05 -14.76
CA GLU A 60 12.09 9.03 -14.91
C GLU A 60 12.94 8.89 -13.64
N GLU A 61 14.19 8.47 -13.78
CA GLU A 61 15.20 8.49 -12.71
C GLU A 61 15.50 9.95 -12.35
N GLU A 62 14.61 10.57 -11.59
CA GLU A 62 14.81 11.92 -11.10
C GLU A 62 15.40 11.86 -9.68
N GLU A 63 16.50 12.58 -9.46
CA GLU A 63 17.08 12.77 -8.13
C GLU A 63 16.03 13.34 -7.17
N ILE A 64 15.75 12.65 -6.06
CA ILE A 64 14.80 13.10 -5.05
C ILE A 64 15.37 14.31 -4.30
N SER A 65 14.61 15.41 -4.21
CA SER A 65 15.00 16.54 -3.38
C SER A 65 14.73 16.28 -1.89
N LEU A 66 15.47 16.94 -1.00
CA LEU A 66 15.26 16.81 0.45
C LEU A 66 13.79 17.04 0.88
N ARG A 67 13.10 18.01 0.26
CA ARG A 67 11.69 18.30 0.53
C ARG A 67 10.78 17.11 0.18
N GLU A 68 11.03 16.48 -0.96
CA GLU A 68 10.25 15.31 -1.37
C GLU A 68 10.55 14.12 -0.48
N SER A 69 11.81 13.92 -0.06
CA SER A 69 12.14 12.86 0.91
C SER A 69 11.33 12.97 2.20
N PHE A 70 11.21 14.18 2.78
CA PHE A 70 10.38 14.40 3.96
C PHE A 70 8.90 14.11 3.72
N LEU A 71 8.37 14.49 2.55
CA LEU A 71 6.99 14.21 2.18
C LEU A 71 6.77 12.70 1.95
N LEU A 72 7.69 12.02 1.28
CA LEU A 72 7.61 10.60 0.97
C LEU A 72 7.65 9.74 2.22
N VAL A 73 8.48 10.09 3.20
CA VAL A 73 8.55 9.37 4.48
C VAL A 73 7.24 9.52 5.26
N SER A 74 6.73 10.75 5.40
CA SER A 74 5.48 10.99 6.13
C SER A 74 4.27 10.38 5.42
N ALA A 75 4.17 10.52 4.09
CA ALA A 75 3.14 9.87 3.28
C ALA A 75 3.26 8.34 3.34
N GLY A 76 4.47 7.80 3.40
CA GLY A 76 4.69 6.35 3.51
C GLY A 76 4.08 5.78 4.79
N TRP A 77 4.32 6.42 5.93
CA TRP A 77 3.67 6.02 7.19
C TRP A 77 2.15 6.10 7.09
N PHE A 78 1.62 7.19 6.54
CA PHE A 78 0.18 7.36 6.38
C PHE A 78 -0.44 6.28 5.48
N ILE A 79 0.19 5.98 4.34
CA ILE A 79 -0.26 4.94 3.40
C ILE A 79 -0.22 3.57 4.07
N PHE A 80 0.89 3.20 4.72
CA PHE A 80 1.00 1.89 5.36
C PHE A 80 0.03 1.73 6.53
N SER A 81 -0.16 2.75 7.37
CA SER A 81 -1.15 2.70 8.44
C SER A 81 -2.56 2.55 7.88
N PHE A 82 -2.92 3.34 6.87
CA PHE A 82 -4.25 3.26 6.26
C PHE A 82 -4.52 1.91 5.60
N LEU A 83 -3.56 1.39 4.81
CA LEU A 83 -3.70 0.09 4.16
C LEU A 83 -3.67 -1.05 5.19
N GLY A 84 -2.80 -0.95 6.21
CA GLY A 84 -2.66 -1.94 7.27
C GLY A 84 -3.89 -2.11 8.14
N ALA A 85 -4.74 -1.08 8.24
CA ALA A 85 -6.03 -1.14 8.94
C ALA A 85 -7.09 -1.97 8.17
N LEU A 86 -6.94 -2.16 6.86
CA LEU A 86 -7.97 -2.79 6.01
C LEU A 86 -8.40 -4.19 6.47
N PRO A 87 -7.51 -5.12 6.83
CA PRO A 87 -7.93 -6.43 7.32
C PRO A 87 -8.78 -6.35 8.59
N TYR A 88 -8.46 -5.43 9.51
CA TYR A 88 -9.20 -5.24 10.76
C TYR A 88 -10.59 -4.65 10.51
N LEU A 89 -10.69 -3.67 9.60
CA LEU A 89 -11.98 -3.13 9.17
C LEU A 89 -12.86 -4.20 8.53
N LEU A 90 -12.29 -5.07 7.69
CA LEU A 90 -13.01 -6.21 7.10
C LEU A 90 -13.41 -7.26 8.14
N HIS A 91 -12.73 -7.29 9.29
CA HIS A 91 -13.06 -8.14 10.43
C HIS A 91 -13.97 -7.43 11.46
N ASN A 92 -14.61 -6.32 11.06
CA ASN A 92 -15.59 -5.55 11.83
C ASN A 92 -15.04 -4.85 13.09
N PHE A 93 -13.75 -4.55 13.13
CA PHE A 93 -13.21 -3.64 14.15
C PHE A 93 -13.71 -2.21 13.90
N SER A 94 -13.83 -1.41 14.96
CA SER A 94 -14.17 0.01 14.82
C SER A 94 -13.04 0.75 14.10
N PHE A 95 -13.36 1.87 13.44
CA PHE A 95 -12.37 2.64 12.67
C PHE A 95 -11.17 3.11 13.52
N THR A 96 -11.38 3.39 14.80
CA THR A 96 -10.31 3.84 15.70
C THR A 96 -9.51 2.69 16.30
N ASP A 97 -10.04 1.46 16.26
CA ASP A 97 -9.38 0.26 16.80
C ASP A 97 -8.61 -0.51 15.70
N ALA A 98 -8.91 -0.24 14.43
CA ALA A 98 -8.29 -0.84 13.25
C ALA A 98 -6.99 -0.12 12.85
#